data_AF-W4UPQ5-F1
#
_entry.id   AF-W4UPQ5-F1
#
_cell.length_a   1.000
_cell.length_b   1.000
_cell.length_c   1.000
_cell.angle_alpha   90.00
_cell.angle_beta   90.00
_cell.angle_gamma   90.00
#
_symmetry.space_group_name_H-M   'P 1'
#
loop_
_entity.id
_entity.type
_entity.pdbx_description
1 polymer ?
#
loop_
_entity_poly.entity_id
_entity_poly.type
_entity_poly.pdbx_seq_one_letter_code
_entity_poly.pdbx_strand_id
1 'polypeptide(L)'
;MQSFWECVKSLQASISFDVNGMPSLNLGLGDIQTPANTLDEIFRYLERADKPCLVAIDEFQQITGYVEENVEATLRTYVQHCNNARFVFAGSQRHVMGNMFLTPSRPFYQSVSMMHLESIPLEEYILFARSHFERNGKAIEVEAVAQIYQEFEGVTWYIQKVLNTLFDMTPAQGTCTPDMVPEAPGDCRFVQVYVFGNTFPSPREAEGIAHCDYERRESQSPHLRCFY
;
A
#
# COMPACT_ATOMS: atom_id res chain seq x y z
N MET A 1 6.62 -26.75 4.80
CA MET A 1 7.24 -25.97 3.69
C MET A 1 6.66 -26.35 2.33
N GLN A 2 6.43 -27.64 2.05
CA GLN A 2 5.79 -28.12 0.81
C GLN A 2 4.31 -27.73 0.71
N SER A 3 3.59 -27.81 1.84
CA SER A 3 2.19 -27.35 2.00
C SER A 3 2.00 -25.84 1.78
N PHE A 4 2.96 -25.02 2.19
CA PHE A 4 2.96 -23.57 1.91
C PHE A 4 3.05 -23.32 0.40
N TRP A 5 3.95 -24.03 -0.29
CA TRP A 5 4.09 -23.92 -1.74
C TRP A 5 2.88 -24.44 -2.50
N GLU A 6 2.17 -25.45 -1.99
CA GLU A 6 0.91 -25.91 -2.57
C GLU A 6 -0.22 -24.89 -2.39
N CYS A 7 -0.29 -24.22 -1.24
CA CYS A 7 -1.24 -23.13 -0.98
C CYS A 7 -0.91 -21.83 -1.74
N VAL A 8 0.37 -21.57 -2.02
CA VAL A 8 0.80 -20.44 -2.87
C VAL A 8 0.60 -20.78 -4.35
N LYS A 9 0.79 -22.04 -4.76
CA LYS A 9 0.49 -22.49 -6.13
C LYS A 9 -0.99 -22.50 -6.44
N SER A 10 -1.84 -22.74 -5.44
CA SER A 10 -3.27 -22.59 -5.65
C SER A 10 -3.56 -21.14 -6.00
N LEU A 11 -2.90 -20.10 -5.45
CA LEU A 11 -3.05 -18.68 -5.83
C LEU A 11 -2.41 -18.38 -7.20
N GLN A 12 -3.13 -18.61 -8.30
CA GLN A 12 -2.71 -18.23 -9.64
C GLN A 12 -3.22 -16.84 -10.03
N ALA A 13 -2.30 -15.88 -10.13
CA ALA A 13 -2.55 -14.65 -10.88
C ALA A 13 -2.68 -15.00 -12.39
N SER A 14 -3.88 -14.84 -12.95
CA SER A 14 -4.14 -14.96 -14.39
C SER A 14 -4.37 -13.57 -14.98
N ILE A 15 -3.64 -13.24 -16.05
CA ILE A 15 -3.83 -12.01 -16.81
C ILE A 15 -4.69 -12.37 -18.01
N SER A 16 -5.89 -11.80 -18.07
CA SER A 16 -6.87 -12.03 -19.15
C SER A 16 -7.16 -10.71 -19.85
N PHE A 17 -7.28 -10.72 -21.17
CA PHE A 17 -7.63 -9.52 -21.94
C PHE A 17 -9.12 -9.50 -22.23
N ASP A 18 -9.79 -8.37 -21.97
CA ASP A 18 -11.19 -8.20 -22.36
C ASP A 18 -11.35 -8.01 -23.88
N VAL A 19 -12.60 -7.95 -24.35
CA VAL A 19 -12.92 -7.74 -25.78
C VAL A 19 -12.39 -6.41 -26.35
N ASN A 20 -11.94 -5.48 -25.51
CA ASN A 20 -11.35 -4.20 -25.89
C ASN A 20 -9.82 -4.20 -25.74
N GLY A 21 -9.20 -5.34 -25.39
CA GLY A 21 -7.76 -5.47 -25.23
C GLY A 21 -7.21 -4.93 -23.90
N MET A 22 -8.06 -4.61 -22.93
CA MET A 22 -7.60 -4.16 -21.62
C MET A 22 -7.16 -5.37 -20.77
N PRO A 23 -5.93 -5.36 -20.23
CA PRO A 23 -5.47 -6.42 -19.34
C PRO A 23 -6.23 -6.36 -18.01
N SER A 24 -6.95 -7.42 -17.69
CA SER A 24 -7.56 -7.65 -16.38
C SER A 24 -6.71 -8.64 -15.58
N LEU A 25 -6.28 -8.22 -14.40
CA LEU A 25 -5.54 -9.06 -13.45
C LEU A 25 -6.56 -9.80 -12.59
N ASN A 26 -6.70 -11.10 -12.79
CA ASN A 26 -7.52 -11.96 -11.96
C ASN A 26 -6.61 -12.76 -11.03
N LEU A 27 -6.59 -12.42 -9.74
CA LEU A 27 -6.04 -13.26 -8.69
C LEU A 27 -7.02 -14.41 -8.44
N GLY A 28 -6.90 -15.47 -9.24
CA GLY A 28 -7.68 -16.69 -9.07
C GLY A 28 -6.93 -17.71 -8.24
N LEU A 29 -7.64 -18.70 -7.70
CA LEU A 29 -7.00 -19.94 -7.32
C LEU A 29 -7.36 -21.03 -8.35
N GLY A 30 -6.40 -21.86 -8.77
CA GLY A 30 -6.60 -22.86 -9.82
C GLY A 30 -7.73 -23.86 -9.50
N ASP A 31 -8.61 -24.08 -10.49
CA ASP A 31 -9.81 -24.95 -10.47
C ASP A 31 -10.62 -24.93 -9.16
N ILE A 32 -11.28 -23.81 -8.88
CA ILE A 32 -12.20 -23.72 -7.74
C ILE A 32 -13.61 -23.38 -8.18
N GLN A 33 -14.51 -24.33 -7.92
CA GLN A 33 -15.93 -24.18 -8.17
C GLN A 33 -16.68 -23.35 -7.10
N THR A 34 -16.01 -22.76 -6.08
CA THR A 34 -16.70 -21.90 -5.09
C THR A 34 -15.75 -21.10 -4.15
N PRO A 35 -15.93 -19.77 -3.95
CA PRO A 35 -15.13 -18.94 -3.04
C PRO A 35 -15.17 -19.33 -1.56
N ALA A 36 -16.23 -20.02 -1.10
CA ALA A 36 -16.34 -20.46 0.29
C ALA A 36 -15.30 -21.55 0.64
N ASN A 37 -15.04 -22.47 -0.30
CA ASN A 37 -14.11 -23.58 -0.10
C ASN A 37 -12.65 -23.10 0.05
N THR A 38 -12.31 -21.93 -0.49
CA THR A 38 -10.94 -21.39 -0.43
C THR A 38 -10.61 -20.74 0.90
N LEU A 39 -11.57 -20.02 1.50
CA LEU A 39 -11.41 -19.44 2.83
C LEU A 39 -11.27 -20.55 3.87
N ASP A 40 -12.13 -21.57 3.81
CA ASP A 40 -12.05 -22.75 4.68
C ASP A 40 -10.66 -23.39 4.67
N GLU A 41 -10.07 -23.56 3.48
CA GLU A 41 -8.74 -24.14 3.33
C GLU A 41 -7.64 -23.27 3.93
N ILE A 42 -7.67 -21.96 3.67
CA ILE A 42 -6.70 -20.99 4.21
C ILE A 42 -6.77 -20.98 5.74
N PHE A 43 -7.95 -20.87 6.32
CA PHE A 43 -8.11 -20.81 7.78
C PHE A 43 -7.78 -22.14 8.45
N ARG A 44 -8.10 -23.28 7.82
CA ARG A 44 -7.63 -24.59 8.29
C ARG A 44 -6.11 -24.71 8.25
N TYR A 45 -5.46 -24.17 7.24
CA TYR A 45 -4.00 -24.15 7.15
C TYR A 45 -3.40 -23.32 8.29
N LEU A 46 -3.91 -22.11 8.50
CA LEU A 46 -3.47 -21.24 9.60
C LEU A 46 -3.64 -21.90 10.97
N GLU A 47 -4.78 -22.55 11.21
CA GLU A 47 -5.06 -23.22 12.48
C GLU A 47 -4.14 -24.43 12.72
N ARG A 48 -3.75 -25.15 11.67
CA ARG A 48 -2.88 -26.35 11.76
C ARG A 48 -1.39 -26.07 11.61
N ALA A 49 -0.99 -24.81 11.41
CA ALA A 49 0.41 -24.46 11.26
C ALA A 49 1.19 -24.79 12.56
N ASP A 50 2.40 -25.34 12.41
CA ASP A 50 3.24 -25.76 13.56
C ASP A 50 3.63 -24.60 14.50
N LYS A 51 3.48 -23.35 14.05
CA LYS A 51 3.79 -22.13 14.80
C LYS A 51 2.64 -21.12 14.70
N PRO A 52 2.45 -20.29 15.75
CA PRO A 52 1.50 -19.18 15.68
C PRO A 52 1.79 -18.26 14.50
N CYS A 53 0.76 -17.92 13.74
CA CYS A 53 0.83 -17.09 12.56
C CYS A 53 0.47 -15.63 12.86
N LEU A 54 1.12 -14.71 12.15
CA LEU A 54 0.69 -13.31 12.08
C LEU A 54 0.22 -13.06 10.64
N VAL A 55 -1.04 -12.64 10.50
CA VAL A 55 -1.67 -12.36 9.21
C VAL A 55 -1.98 -10.87 9.14
N ALA A 56 -1.38 -10.18 8.19
CA ALA A 56 -1.69 -8.79 7.90
C ALA A 56 -2.54 -8.73 6.62
N ILE A 57 -3.71 -8.08 6.70
CA ILE A 57 -4.60 -7.85 5.57
C ILE A 57 -4.64 -6.34 5.35
N ASP A 58 -4.06 -5.90 4.25
CA ASP A 58 -4.10 -4.50 3.83
C ASP A 58 -5.37 -4.23 3.02
N GLU A 59 -5.77 -2.96 2.95
CA GLU A 59 -6.98 -2.50 2.25
C GLU A 59 -8.26 -3.26 2.65
N PHE A 60 -8.37 -3.58 3.94
CA PHE A 60 -9.44 -4.42 4.49
C PHE A 60 -10.85 -3.89 4.18
N GLN A 61 -11.02 -2.57 4.07
CA GLN A 61 -12.30 -1.95 3.72
C GLN A 61 -12.87 -2.42 2.37
N GLN A 62 -12.04 -2.96 1.47
CA GLN A 62 -12.51 -3.46 0.17
C GLN A 62 -13.52 -4.60 0.31
N ILE A 63 -13.52 -5.33 1.44
CA ILE A 63 -14.50 -6.40 1.66
C ILE A 63 -15.94 -5.91 1.72
N THR A 64 -16.16 -4.61 1.96
CA THR A 64 -17.49 -3.99 1.97
C THR A 64 -18.07 -3.77 0.58
N GLY A 65 -17.25 -3.87 -0.47
CA GLY A 65 -17.67 -3.66 -1.86
C GLY A 65 -18.13 -4.94 -2.59
N TYR A 66 -18.02 -6.11 -1.95
CA TYR A 66 -18.49 -7.36 -2.56
C TYR A 66 -20.03 -7.39 -2.59
N VAL A 67 -20.58 -7.88 -3.71
CA VAL A 67 -22.03 -8.00 -3.94
C VAL A 67 -22.68 -8.98 -2.94
N GLU A 68 -21.89 -9.91 -2.42
CA GLU A 68 -22.29 -10.88 -1.43
C GLU A 68 -22.35 -10.23 -0.03
N GLU A 69 -23.55 -9.93 0.46
CA GLU A 69 -23.77 -9.25 1.76
C GLU A 69 -23.17 -9.98 2.97
N ASN A 70 -22.84 -11.28 2.84
CA ASN A 70 -22.39 -12.13 3.94
C ASN A 70 -20.87 -12.26 4.07
N VAL A 71 -20.07 -11.67 3.19
CA VAL A 71 -18.59 -11.82 3.20
C VAL A 71 -18.00 -11.32 4.51
N GLU A 72 -18.44 -10.15 4.98
CA GLU A 72 -17.97 -9.56 6.24
C GLU A 72 -18.27 -10.47 7.45
N ALA A 73 -19.50 -11.02 7.53
CA ALA A 73 -19.92 -11.91 8.62
C ALA A 73 -19.22 -13.27 8.58
N THR A 74 -19.02 -13.81 7.37
CA THR A 74 -18.33 -15.08 7.14
C THR A 74 -16.86 -14.96 7.55
N LEU A 75 -16.17 -13.92 7.10
CA LEU A 75 -14.78 -13.66 7.44
C LEU A 75 -14.61 -13.42 8.94
N ARG A 76 -15.53 -12.69 9.58
CA ARG A 76 -15.56 -12.51 11.03
C ARG A 76 -15.57 -13.85 11.77
N THR A 77 -16.41 -14.78 11.31
CA THR A 77 -16.54 -16.11 11.89
C THR A 77 -15.22 -16.87 11.80
N TYR A 78 -14.57 -16.88 10.64
CA TYR A 78 -13.27 -17.54 10.47
C TYR A 78 -12.17 -16.95 11.36
N VAL A 79 -12.06 -15.62 11.38
CA VAL A 79 -11.07 -14.92 12.22
C VAL A 79 -11.27 -15.24 13.70
N GLN A 80 -12.52 -15.31 14.16
CA GLN A 80 -12.82 -15.61 15.56
C GLN A 80 -12.43 -17.04 15.98
N HIS A 81 -12.57 -18.01 15.08
CA HIS A 81 -12.31 -19.42 15.39
C HIS A 81 -10.85 -19.84 15.13
N CYS A 82 -10.05 -19.00 14.50
CA CYS A 82 -8.64 -19.25 14.22
C CYS A 82 -7.77 -18.79 15.40
N ASN A 83 -7.47 -19.71 16.31
CA ASN A 83 -6.72 -19.43 17.55
C ASN A 83 -5.21 -19.41 17.33
N ASN A 84 -4.73 -20.10 16.30
CA ASN A 84 -3.32 -20.18 15.97
C ASN A 84 -2.83 -18.98 15.14
N ALA A 85 -3.71 -18.01 14.82
CA ALA A 85 -3.34 -16.81 14.08
C ALA A 85 -3.72 -15.53 14.83
N ARG A 86 -2.91 -14.48 14.64
CA ARG A 86 -3.22 -13.10 15.02
C ARG A 86 -3.38 -12.27 13.76
N PHE A 87 -4.42 -11.43 13.72
CA PHE A 87 -4.78 -10.65 12.54
C PHE A 87 -4.50 -9.17 12.77
N VAL A 88 -3.89 -8.54 11.77
CA VAL A 88 -3.72 -7.10 11.66
C VAL A 88 -4.50 -6.66 10.43
N PHE A 89 -5.45 -5.75 10.62
CA PHE A 89 -6.23 -5.17 9.52
C PHE A 89 -5.76 -3.75 9.29
N ALA A 90 -5.33 -3.45 8.06
CA ALA A 90 -4.90 -2.14 7.63
C ALA A 90 -5.79 -1.64 6.49
N GLY A 91 -5.80 -0.32 6.28
CA GLY A 91 -6.63 0.30 5.27
C GLY A 91 -6.49 1.82 5.23
N SER A 92 -6.44 2.37 4.02
CA SER A 92 -6.34 3.82 3.80
C SER A 92 -7.63 4.59 4.14
N GLN A 93 -8.80 3.97 3.96
CA GLN A 93 -10.10 4.63 4.22
C GLN A 93 -10.50 4.55 5.70
N ARG A 94 -9.92 5.45 6.51
CA ARG A 94 -10.14 5.55 7.96
C ARG A 94 -11.62 5.57 8.36
N HIS A 95 -12.46 6.29 7.61
CA HIS A 95 -13.89 6.37 7.89
C HIS A 95 -14.62 5.03 7.69
N VAL A 96 -14.29 4.28 6.64
CA VAL A 96 -14.91 2.98 6.36
C VAL A 96 -14.43 1.93 7.36
N MET A 97 -13.12 1.89 7.62
CA MET A 97 -12.53 1.06 8.68
C MET A 97 -13.18 1.36 10.04
N GLY A 98 -13.32 2.64 10.40
CA GLY A 98 -13.97 3.06 11.63
C GLY A 98 -15.43 2.58 11.71
N ASN A 99 -16.20 2.69 10.61
CA ASN A 99 -17.56 2.19 10.55
C ASN A 99 -17.64 0.67 10.77
N MET A 100 -16.73 -0.11 10.18
CA MET A 100 -16.71 -1.58 10.33
C MET A 100 -16.46 -2.03 11.77
N PHE A 101 -15.57 -1.36 12.51
CA PHE A 101 -15.16 -1.79 13.85
C PHE A 101 -15.91 -1.08 15.00
N LEU A 102 -16.51 0.09 14.77
CA LEU A 102 -17.17 0.90 15.80
C LEU A 102 -18.70 0.94 15.71
N THR A 103 -19.31 0.37 14.67
CA THR A 103 -20.77 0.34 14.51
C THR A 103 -21.37 -0.96 15.05
N PRO A 104 -22.29 -0.93 16.05
CA PRO A 104 -22.85 -2.13 16.67
C PRO A 104 -23.56 -3.12 15.72
N SER A 105 -24.08 -2.66 14.59
CA SER A 105 -24.76 -3.50 13.61
C SER A 105 -23.80 -4.21 12.63
N ARG A 106 -22.49 -3.94 12.70
CA ARG A 106 -21.49 -4.53 11.80
C ARG A 106 -20.85 -5.78 12.42
N PRO A 107 -20.56 -6.83 11.63
CA PRO A 107 -19.96 -8.08 12.12
C PRO A 107 -18.64 -7.91 12.89
N PHE A 108 -17.79 -6.96 12.50
CA PHE A 108 -16.50 -6.71 13.14
C PHE A 108 -16.57 -5.73 14.33
N TYR A 109 -17.76 -5.36 14.80
CA TYR A 109 -17.91 -4.47 15.96
C TYR A 109 -17.07 -4.93 17.16
N GLN A 110 -16.21 -4.03 17.66
CA GLN A 110 -15.33 -4.26 18.82
C GLN A 110 -14.43 -5.50 18.73
N SER A 111 -14.19 -6.02 17.52
CA SER A 111 -13.37 -7.22 17.32
C SER A 111 -11.85 -6.95 17.28
N VAL A 112 -11.44 -5.69 17.26
CA VAL A 112 -10.04 -5.25 17.13
C VAL A 112 -9.70 -4.15 18.14
N SER A 113 -8.40 -3.98 18.39
CA SER A 113 -7.87 -2.78 19.03
C SER A 113 -7.42 -1.80 17.95
N MET A 114 -7.92 -0.57 17.97
CA MET A 114 -7.57 0.45 16.99
C MET A 114 -6.18 1.03 17.27
N MET A 115 -5.36 1.13 16.22
CA MET A 115 -4.08 1.82 16.23
C MET A 115 -4.08 2.88 15.13
N HIS A 116 -3.73 4.11 15.48
CA HIS A 116 -3.54 5.18 14.52
C HIS A 116 -2.05 5.31 14.18
N LEU A 117 -1.72 5.28 12.90
CA LEU A 117 -0.37 5.55 12.43
C LEU A 117 -0.27 7.02 12.03
N GLU A 118 0.70 7.70 12.62
CA GLU A 118 1.11 9.05 12.25
C GLU A 118 2.13 9.00 11.10
N SER A 119 2.39 10.17 10.50
CA SER A 119 3.47 10.31 9.54
C SER A 119 4.81 9.92 10.18
N ILE A 120 5.68 9.28 9.40
CA ILE A 120 7.04 8.96 9.83
C ILE A 120 7.77 10.27 10.17
N PRO A 121 8.45 10.41 11.32
CA PRO A 121 9.15 11.63 11.70
C PRO A 121 10.22 12.07 10.67
N LEU A 122 10.47 13.37 10.60
CA LEU A 122 11.49 13.95 9.70
C LEU A 122 12.89 13.34 9.94
N GLU A 123 13.24 13.11 11.20
CA GLU A 123 14.54 12.56 11.60
C GLU A 123 14.80 11.18 10.96
N GLU A 124 13.76 10.35 10.86
CA GLU A 124 13.84 9.03 10.23
C GLU A 124 14.07 9.17 8.71
N TYR A 125 13.45 10.16 8.06
CA TYR A 125 13.71 10.43 6.64
C TYR A 125 15.11 11.00 6.40
N ILE A 126 15.63 11.83 7.30
CA ILE A 126 17.01 12.32 7.22
C ILE A 126 17.99 11.15 7.29
N LEU A 127 17.81 10.25 8.27
CA LEU A 127 18.63 9.04 8.41
C LEU A 127 18.52 8.12 7.18
N PHE A 128 17.29 7.90 6.71
CA PHE A 128 17.01 7.10 5.51
C PHE A 128 17.73 7.65 4.28
N ALA A 129 17.54 8.95 3.99
CA ALA A 129 18.11 9.58 2.81
C ALA A 129 19.64 9.60 2.87
N ARG A 130 20.21 10.06 3.99
CA ARG A 130 21.67 10.09 4.16
C ARG A 130 22.30 8.72 4.01
N SER A 131 21.73 7.69 4.66
CA SER A 131 22.23 6.33 4.54
C SER A 131 22.21 5.83 3.08
N HIS A 132 21.21 6.19 2.28
CA HIS A 132 21.13 5.75 0.88
C HIS A 132 22.13 6.48 -0.02
N PHE A 133 22.30 7.80 0.17
CA PHE A 133 23.27 8.60 -0.56
C PHE A 133 24.70 8.17 -0.24
N GLU A 134 25.04 8.07 1.05
CA GLU A 134 26.41 7.76 1.53
C GLU A 134 26.88 6.38 1.05
N ARG A 135 26.00 5.36 1.05
CA ARG A 135 26.32 4.01 0.54
C ARG A 135 26.69 3.99 -0.94
N ASN A 136 26.29 5.01 -1.71
CA ASN A 136 26.57 5.14 -3.14
C ASN A 136 27.62 6.21 -3.44
N GLY A 137 28.37 6.65 -2.41
CA GLY A 137 29.37 7.69 -2.54
C GLY A 137 28.77 9.03 -2.95
N LYS A 138 27.53 9.33 -2.54
CA LYS A 138 26.88 10.63 -2.68
C LYS A 138 26.60 11.20 -1.29
N ALA A 139 26.26 12.48 -1.21
CA ALA A 139 25.79 13.12 0.02
C ALA A 139 24.45 13.81 -0.22
N ILE A 140 23.68 14.04 0.84
CA ILE A 140 22.47 14.87 0.83
C ILE A 140 22.46 15.74 2.07
N GLU A 141 22.15 17.02 1.90
CA GLU A 141 22.01 17.97 3.00
C GLU A 141 20.71 17.75 3.76
N VAL A 142 20.75 17.98 5.07
CA VAL A 142 19.59 17.79 5.95
C VAL A 142 18.46 18.74 5.55
N GLU A 143 18.83 19.94 5.14
CA GLU A 143 17.97 21.01 4.68
C GLU A 143 17.17 20.59 3.43
N ALA A 144 17.77 19.81 2.52
CA ALA A 144 17.08 19.29 1.35
C ALA A 144 15.99 18.30 1.75
N VAL A 145 16.29 17.39 2.68
CA VAL A 145 15.30 16.42 3.20
C VAL A 145 14.18 17.13 3.97
N ALA A 146 14.54 18.13 4.79
CA ALA A 146 13.57 18.93 5.55
C ALA A 146 12.63 19.71 4.63
N GLN A 147 13.14 20.29 3.55
CA GLN A 147 12.34 20.98 2.55
C GLN A 147 11.32 20.04 1.90
N ILE A 148 11.76 18.85 1.45
CA ILE A 148 10.88 17.84 0.86
C ILE A 148 9.80 17.41 1.86
N TYR A 149 10.20 17.15 3.11
CA TYR A 149 9.27 16.73 4.15
C TYR A 149 8.19 17.78 4.43
N GLN A 150 8.56 19.06 4.48
CA GLN A 150 7.62 20.18 4.66
C GLN A 150 6.70 20.36 3.47
N GLU A 151 7.22 20.24 2.24
CA GLU A 151 6.44 20.38 1.01
C GLU A 151 5.36 19.29 0.87
N PHE A 152 5.66 18.07 1.30
CA PHE A 152 4.75 16.92 1.18
C PHE A 152 4.14 16.44 2.49
N GLU A 153 4.26 17.22 3.56
CA GLU A 153 3.65 16.97 4.88
C GLU A 153 3.90 15.55 5.44
N GLY A 154 5.08 14.97 5.19
CA GLY A 154 5.42 13.63 5.67
C GLY A 154 4.82 12.47 4.86
N VAL A 155 4.11 12.73 3.76
CA VAL A 155 3.50 11.67 2.92
C VAL A 155 4.60 10.87 2.20
N THR A 156 4.75 9.61 2.63
CA THR A 156 5.86 8.73 2.23
C THR A 156 6.06 8.62 0.74
N TRP A 157 4.98 8.45 -0.04
CA TRP A 157 5.08 8.27 -1.48
C TRP A 157 5.75 9.46 -2.18
N TYR A 158 5.34 10.69 -1.84
CA TYR A 158 5.91 11.89 -2.45
C TYR A 158 7.36 12.10 -2.02
N ILE A 159 7.64 11.93 -0.73
CA ILE A 159 9.00 12.08 -0.19
C ILE A 159 9.95 11.09 -0.88
N GLN A 160 9.59 9.82 -0.98
CA GLN A 160 10.42 8.81 -1.63
C GLN A 160 10.59 9.07 -3.12
N LYS A 161 9.52 9.48 -3.83
CA LYS A 161 9.58 9.81 -5.26
C LYS A 161 10.56 10.96 -5.54
N VAL A 162 10.51 12.03 -4.73
CA VAL A 162 11.42 13.17 -4.87
C VAL A 162 12.84 12.80 -4.47
N LEU A 163 13.04 12.11 -3.35
CA LEU A 163 14.36 11.64 -2.93
C LEU A 163 15.01 10.73 -3.98
N ASN A 164 14.24 9.83 -4.60
CA ASN A 164 14.73 8.98 -5.68
C ASN A 164 15.17 9.79 -6.90
N THR A 165 14.38 10.79 -7.29
CA THR A 165 14.73 11.68 -8.40
C THR A 165 16.01 12.47 -8.11
N LEU A 166 16.09 13.06 -6.92
CA LEU A 166 17.27 13.82 -6.49
C LEU A 166 18.51 12.93 -6.39
N PHE A 167 18.35 11.68 -5.96
CA PHE A 167 19.43 10.71 -5.95
C PHE A 167 19.96 10.47 -7.37
N ASP A 168 19.10 10.32 -8.36
CA ASP A 168 19.53 10.13 -9.76
C ASP A 168 20.19 11.37 -10.35
N MET A 169 19.67 12.56 -10.04
CA MET A 169 20.22 13.85 -10.49
C MET A 169 21.58 14.16 -9.84
N THR A 170 21.83 13.66 -8.63
CA THR A 170 23.08 13.91 -7.90
C THR A 170 24.23 13.11 -8.53
N PRO A 171 25.29 13.79 -9.01
CA PRO A 171 26.46 13.11 -9.58
C PRO A 171 27.16 12.18 -8.57
N ALA A 172 27.95 11.23 -9.07
CA ALA A 172 28.82 10.43 -8.20
C ALA A 172 29.79 11.35 -7.44
N GLN A 173 29.97 11.13 -6.13
CA GLN A 173 30.74 12.01 -5.23
C GLN A 173 30.17 13.43 -5.07
N GLY A 174 28.95 13.68 -5.58
CA GLY A 174 28.25 14.94 -5.44
C GLY A 174 27.40 15.01 -4.17
N THR A 175 26.98 16.24 -3.84
CA THR A 175 26.08 16.54 -2.72
C THR A 175 24.76 17.08 -3.25
N CYS A 176 23.66 16.48 -2.84
CA CYS A 176 22.31 17.00 -3.07
C CYS A 176 22.04 18.16 -2.09
N THR A 177 21.84 19.35 -2.65
CA THR A 177 21.54 20.57 -1.89
C THR A 177 20.06 20.96 -2.02
N PRO A 178 19.53 21.84 -1.14
CA PRO A 178 18.14 22.33 -1.22
C PRO A 178 17.76 22.92 -2.58
N ASP A 179 18.70 23.57 -3.27
CA ASP A 179 18.47 24.19 -4.57
C ASP A 179 18.10 23.18 -5.67
N MET A 180 18.46 21.92 -5.50
CA MET A 180 18.11 20.84 -6.42
C MET A 180 16.66 20.36 -6.25
N VAL A 181 16.03 20.61 -5.09
CA VAL A 181 14.63 20.22 -4.83
C VAL A 181 13.67 20.89 -5.84
N PRO A 182 13.76 22.23 -6.08
CA PRO A 182 13.13 22.94 -7.20
C PRO A 182 13.22 22.27 -8.58
N GLU A 183 14.33 21.60 -8.87
CA GLU A 183 14.64 21.07 -10.20
C GLU A 183 14.07 19.66 -10.43
N ALA A 184 13.59 18.99 -9.37
CA ALA A 184 12.89 17.72 -9.51
C ALA A 184 11.64 17.88 -10.41
N PRO A 185 11.37 16.93 -11.34
CA PRO A 185 10.35 17.04 -12.37
C PRO A 185 8.99 17.50 -11.85
N GLY A 186 8.30 18.32 -12.66
CA GLY A 186 6.98 18.88 -12.36
C GLY A 186 5.91 17.86 -11.98
N ASP A 187 6.03 16.61 -12.42
CA ASP A 187 5.13 15.50 -12.03
C ASP A 187 5.23 15.12 -10.53
N CYS A 188 6.21 15.68 -9.81
CA CYS A 188 6.27 15.65 -8.35
C CYS A 188 5.67 16.93 -7.71
N ARG A 189 5.59 18.04 -8.46
CA ARG A 189 5.07 19.35 -8.01
C ARG A 189 3.57 19.55 -8.27
N PHE A 190 2.99 18.87 -9.27
CA PHE A 190 1.55 18.93 -9.58
C PHE A 190 0.68 18.08 -8.65
N VAL A 191 1.17 17.84 -7.44
CA VAL A 191 0.41 17.22 -6.39
C VAL A 191 -0.29 18.35 -5.65
N GLN A 192 -1.51 18.69 -6.07
CA GLN A 192 -2.41 19.39 -5.15
C GLN A 192 -2.62 18.47 -3.95
N VAL A 193 -1.98 18.80 -2.84
CA VAL A 193 -2.32 18.25 -1.53
C VAL A 193 -3.74 18.75 -1.24
N TYR A 194 -4.75 17.94 -1.58
CA TYR A 194 -6.10 18.15 -1.07
C TYR A 194 -6.07 17.79 0.41
N VAL A 195 -5.75 18.78 1.26
CA VAL A 195 -6.02 18.69 2.68
C VAL A 195 -7.54 18.70 2.81
N PHE A 196 -8.15 17.55 3.09
CA PHE A 196 -9.57 17.47 3.48
C PHE A 196 -9.73 18.11 4.87
N GLY A 197 -9.69 19.44 4.94
CA GLY A 197 -10.42 20.20 5.95
C GLY A 197 -11.91 20.08 5.64
N ASN A 198 -12.71 19.81 6.66
CA ASN A 198 -14.16 19.55 6.59
C ASN A 198 -14.97 20.57 5.76
N THR A 199 -15.00 20.46 4.43
CA THR A 199 -16.03 20.98 3.52
C THR A 199 -15.78 20.42 2.11
N PHE A 200 -16.71 19.60 1.60
CA PHE A 200 -16.70 19.03 0.25
C PHE A 200 -16.98 20.09 -0.84
N PRO A 201 -16.24 20.12 -1.98
CA PRO A 201 -16.72 20.73 -3.22
C PRO A 201 -17.47 19.72 -4.11
N SER A 202 -18.28 20.24 -5.03
CA SER A 202 -19.29 19.50 -5.80
C SER A 202 -18.75 18.68 -7.01
N PRO A 203 -19.51 17.68 -7.51
CA PRO A 203 -19.01 16.58 -8.38
C PRO A 203 -18.60 16.90 -9.82
N ARG A 204 -18.44 18.16 -10.25
CA ARG A 204 -18.24 18.50 -11.68
C ARG A 204 -16.79 18.64 -12.14
N GLU A 205 -15.80 18.36 -11.29
CA GLU A 205 -14.37 18.56 -11.61
C GLU A 205 -13.54 17.26 -11.69
N ALA A 206 -14.16 16.08 -11.56
CA ALA A 206 -13.45 14.80 -11.36
C ALA A 206 -13.17 13.96 -12.62
N GLU A 207 -13.55 14.37 -13.83
CA GLU A 207 -13.49 13.50 -15.03
C GLU A 207 -12.19 13.56 -15.85
N GLY A 208 -11.10 14.15 -15.37
CA GLY A 208 -9.91 14.41 -16.21
C GLY A 208 -8.64 13.57 -16.01
N ILE A 209 -8.48 12.78 -14.92
CA ILE A 209 -7.12 12.50 -14.40
C ILE A 209 -6.70 11.02 -14.42
N ALA A 210 -7.56 10.08 -14.82
CA ALA A 210 -7.27 8.65 -14.62
C ALA A 210 -6.40 7.95 -15.68
N HIS A 211 -5.91 8.62 -16.73
CA HIS A 211 -5.48 7.89 -17.95
C HIS A 211 -3.99 7.89 -18.33
N CYS A 212 -3.06 8.47 -17.57
CA CYS A 212 -1.67 8.64 -18.05
C CYS A 212 -0.55 7.77 -17.43
N ASP A 213 -0.73 7.12 -16.28
CA ASP A 213 0.44 6.67 -15.50
C ASP A 213 0.73 5.16 -15.49
N TYR A 214 0.09 4.36 -16.35
CA TYR A 214 0.36 2.91 -16.41
C TYR A 214 1.54 2.52 -17.34
N GLU A 215 1.88 3.33 -18.35
CA GLU A 215 2.72 2.86 -19.47
C GLU A 215 4.25 3.00 -19.30
N ARG A 216 4.77 3.50 -18.18
CA ARG A 216 6.23 3.74 -18.05
C ARG A 216 6.99 2.75 -17.14
N ARG A 217 6.51 1.50 -17.03
CA ARG A 217 7.03 0.47 -16.10
C ARG A 217 8.25 -0.36 -16.55
N GLU A 218 8.80 -0.22 -17.75
CA GLU A 218 9.79 -1.19 -18.26
C GLU A 218 11.26 -0.74 -18.44
N SER A 219 11.71 0.42 -17.94
CA SER A 219 13.07 0.91 -18.27
C SER A 219 14.02 1.32 -17.14
N GLN A 220 13.82 0.91 -15.89
CA GLN A 220 14.72 1.33 -14.78
C GLN A 220 15.86 0.34 -14.45
N SER A 221 17.08 0.89 -14.42
CA SER A 221 18.39 0.27 -14.11
C SER A 221 18.42 -0.41 -12.72
N PRO A 222 19.19 -1.51 -12.52
CA PRO A 222 19.21 -2.28 -11.27
C PRO A 222 19.60 -1.49 -10.01
N HIS A 223 20.22 -0.31 -10.14
CA HIS A 223 20.57 0.55 -9.01
C HIS A 223 19.38 1.38 -8.47
N LEU A 224 18.27 1.47 -9.19
CA LEU A 224 17.05 2.19 -8.78
C LEU A 224 16.16 1.40 -7.81
N ARG A 225 16.40 0.09 -7.64
CA ARG A 225 15.65 -0.78 -6.71
C ARG A 225 15.92 -0.47 -5.22
N CYS A 226 16.79 0.48 -4.90
CA CYS A 226 17.07 0.84 -3.51
C CYS A 226 16.11 1.91 -2.94
N PHE A 227 15.24 2.50 -3.76
CA PHE A 227 14.21 3.46 -3.29
C PHE A 227 12.76 2.95 -3.45
N TYR A 228 12.58 1.71 -3.91
CA TYR A 228 11.28 1.00 -4.00
C TYR A 228 11.40 -0.41 -3.43
#